data_AF-A0A1Q7WPV2-F1
#
_entry.id   AF-A0A1Q7WPV2-F1
#
_cell.length_a   1.000
_cell.length_b   1.000
_cell.length_c   1.000
_cell.angle_alpha   90.00
_cell.angle_beta   90.00
_cell.angle_gamma   90.00
#
_symmetry.space_group_name_H-M   'P 1'
#
loop_
_entity.id
_entity.type
_entity.pdbx_description
1 polymer ?
#
loop_
_entity_poly.entity_id
_entity_poly.type
_entity_poly.pdbx_seq_one_letter_code
_entity_poly.pdbx_strand_id
1 'polypeptide(L)'
;MNLFSSLLFPASRRLKPLFAHLPLRDLDKLATGSHAVFFQEWLEHNEPGDPYWEGRCFDQTVKDVSVSVQMMAGWYDIFLPWQLRDYRTLREHGQRPYLSIGPWSHTSPELALFSHGEVIPWLQAVARGKEEQYRQARVRVFVTGVNEWRDLADWPPPGTRAQRFHLQSGFGLAPDLPAA
;
A
#
# COMPACT_ATOMS: atom_id res chain seq x y z
N MET A 1 -8.99 3.68 -32.71
CA MET A 1 -8.75 2.26 -32.33
C MET A 1 -7.37 2.20 -31.72
N ASN A 2 -7.26 2.19 -30.39
CA ASN A 2 -6.00 2.44 -29.67
C ASN A 2 -5.19 1.14 -29.52
N LEU A 3 -4.02 1.10 -30.17
CA LEU A 3 -3.04 0.01 -30.15
C LEU A 3 -2.39 -0.24 -28.77
N PHE A 4 -2.72 0.56 -27.75
CA PHE A 4 -2.19 0.42 -26.38
C PHE A 4 -3.03 -0.49 -25.46
N SER A 5 -4.27 -0.83 -25.83
CA SER A 5 -5.12 -1.67 -24.97
C SER A 5 -4.76 -3.17 -24.99
N SER A 6 -3.97 -3.64 -25.96
CA SER A 6 -3.73 -5.07 -26.18
C SER A 6 -2.57 -5.67 -25.40
N LEU A 7 -1.74 -4.87 -24.72
CA LEU A 7 -0.53 -5.35 -24.05
C LEU A 7 -0.68 -5.57 -22.53
N LEU A 8 -1.71 -5.01 -21.89
CA LEU A 8 -1.89 -5.11 -20.42
C LEU A 8 -3.11 -5.96 -19.99
N PHE A 9 -4.01 -6.33 -20.91
CA PHE A 9 -5.27 -6.99 -20.58
C PHE A 9 -5.60 -8.36 -21.24
N PRO A 10 -4.79 -9.02 -22.09
CA PRO A 10 -5.15 -10.35 -22.59
C PRO A 10 -5.10 -11.43 -21.50
N ALA A 11 -4.38 -11.19 -20.39
CA ALA A 11 -4.33 -12.10 -19.25
C ALA A 11 -5.71 -12.26 -18.56
N SER A 12 -6.47 -11.17 -18.41
CA SER A 12 -7.70 -11.14 -17.61
C SER A 12 -8.78 -12.14 -18.05
N ARG A 13 -8.94 -12.40 -19.36
CA ARG A 13 -9.96 -13.34 -19.88
C ARG A 13 -9.57 -14.80 -19.70
N ARG A 14 -8.27 -15.11 -19.80
CA ARG A 14 -7.74 -16.48 -19.58
C ARG A 14 -7.61 -16.83 -18.11
N LEU A 15 -7.44 -15.83 -17.24
CA LEU A 15 -7.33 -16.02 -15.79
C LEU A 15 -8.69 -16.18 -15.10
N LYS A 16 -9.80 -15.71 -15.69
CA LYS A 16 -11.15 -15.82 -15.07
C LYS A 16 -11.55 -17.25 -14.68
N PRO A 17 -11.42 -18.26 -15.57
CA PRO A 17 -11.69 -19.64 -15.19
C PRO A 17 -10.75 -20.15 -14.10
N LEU A 18 -9.49 -19.70 -14.09
CA LEU A 18 -8.53 -20.05 -13.04
C LEU A 18 -8.98 -19.49 -11.69
N PHE A 19 -9.39 -18.23 -11.60
CA PHE A 19 -9.88 -17.66 -10.34
C PHE A 19 -11.17 -18.29 -9.81
N ALA A 20 -11.91 -19.01 -10.65
CA ALA A 20 -13.09 -19.79 -10.25
C ALA A 20 -12.77 -21.26 -9.91
N HIS A 21 -11.51 -21.68 -10.08
CA HIS A 21 -11.08 -23.04 -9.80
C HIS A 21 -10.86 -23.25 -8.29
N LEU A 22 -11.32 -24.40 -7.80
CA LEU A 22 -11.01 -24.90 -6.47
C LEU A 22 -10.48 -26.35 -6.60
N PRO A 23 -9.47 -26.73 -5.79
CA PRO A 23 -8.86 -25.93 -4.71
C PRO A 23 -7.90 -24.83 -5.22
N LEU A 24 -7.78 -23.72 -4.50
CA LEU A 24 -6.90 -22.60 -4.88
C LEU A 24 -5.40 -22.98 -4.89
N ARG A 25 -5.03 -24.10 -4.26
CA ARG A 25 -3.64 -24.58 -4.26
C ARG A 25 -3.12 -25.04 -5.63
N ASP A 26 -4.02 -25.31 -6.58
CA ASP A 26 -3.66 -25.80 -7.92
C ASP A 26 -3.46 -24.64 -8.92
N LEU A 27 -3.70 -23.40 -8.50
CA LEU A 27 -3.68 -22.24 -9.39
C LEU A 27 -2.34 -22.00 -10.08
N ASP A 28 -1.23 -22.20 -9.36
CA ASP A 28 0.12 -22.06 -9.90
C ASP A 28 0.40 -23.07 -11.03
N LYS A 29 0.03 -24.33 -10.83
CA LYS A 29 0.17 -25.41 -11.80
C LYS A 29 -0.74 -25.19 -13.00
N LEU A 30 -1.97 -24.75 -12.80
CA LEU A 30 -2.88 -24.45 -13.89
C LEU A 30 -2.46 -23.21 -14.68
N ALA A 31 -1.85 -22.21 -14.02
CA ALA A 31 -1.38 -20.99 -14.67
C ALA A 31 -0.03 -21.18 -15.39
N THR A 32 0.88 -21.99 -14.84
CA THR A 32 2.29 -22.06 -15.28
C THR A 32 2.72 -23.43 -15.82
N GLY A 33 1.90 -24.47 -15.63
CA GLY A 33 2.17 -25.85 -16.06
C GLY A 33 2.86 -26.72 -15.00
N SER A 34 3.36 -26.12 -13.91
CA SER A 34 3.98 -26.83 -12.78
C SER A 34 3.74 -26.08 -11.47
N HIS A 35 3.92 -26.76 -10.33
CA HIS A 35 3.85 -26.06 -9.06
C HIS A 35 5.03 -25.10 -8.91
N ALA A 36 4.72 -23.85 -8.55
CA ALA A 36 5.72 -22.87 -8.19
C ALA A 36 6.06 -23.06 -6.71
N VAL A 37 7.31 -23.40 -6.42
CA VAL A 37 7.77 -23.75 -5.06
C VAL A 37 7.38 -22.67 -4.04
N PHE A 38 7.67 -21.40 -4.32
CA PHE A 38 7.33 -20.31 -3.41
C PHE A 38 5.83 -20.20 -3.11
N PHE A 39 4.97 -20.49 -4.09
CA PHE A 39 3.53 -20.39 -3.92
C PHE A 39 3.00 -21.51 -3.03
N GLN A 40 3.48 -22.74 -3.23
CA GLN A 40 3.10 -23.87 -2.36
C GLN A 40 3.61 -23.64 -0.94
N GLU A 41 4.86 -23.21 -0.76
CA GLU A 41 5.41 -22.88 0.56
C GLU A 41 4.60 -21.79 1.26
N TRP A 42 4.19 -20.73 0.57
CA TRP A 42 3.35 -19.67 1.17
C TRP A 42 1.98 -20.17 1.62
N LEU A 43 1.39 -21.14 0.89
CA LEU A 43 0.11 -21.73 1.29
C LEU A 43 0.26 -22.68 2.48
N GLU A 44 1.39 -23.37 2.60
CA GLU A 44 1.71 -24.25 3.72
C GLU A 44 2.10 -23.47 4.99
N HIS A 45 2.77 -22.33 4.81
CA HIS A 45 3.28 -21.46 5.89
C HIS A 45 2.49 -20.17 6.04
N ASN A 46 1.16 -20.23 6.10
CA ASN A 46 0.30 -19.04 6.15
C ASN A 46 -0.14 -18.62 7.58
N GLU A 47 0.31 -19.33 8.60
CA GLU A 47 -0.06 -19.06 9.99
C GLU A 47 0.81 -17.96 10.62
N PRO A 48 0.23 -17.08 11.47
CA PRO A 48 0.99 -16.10 12.21
C PRO A 48 2.06 -16.75 13.10
N GLY A 49 3.31 -16.31 12.96
CA GLY A 49 4.44 -16.80 13.76
C GLY A 49 5.09 -18.08 13.25
N ASP A 50 4.75 -18.55 12.04
CA ASP A 50 5.43 -19.67 11.41
C ASP A 50 6.95 -19.37 11.25
N PRO A 51 7.86 -20.26 11.70
CA PRO A 51 9.30 -20.10 11.55
C PRO A 51 9.79 -19.87 10.12
N TYR A 52 9.00 -20.28 9.11
CA TYR A 52 9.28 -19.96 7.71
C TYR A 52 9.52 -18.47 7.49
N TRP A 53 8.78 -17.60 8.19
CA TRP A 53 8.90 -16.14 8.04
C TRP A 53 10.02 -15.51 8.87
N GLU A 54 10.67 -16.26 9.75
CA GLU A 54 11.85 -15.77 10.48
C GLU A 54 12.96 -15.41 9.49
N GLY A 55 13.49 -14.19 9.60
CA GLY A 55 14.47 -13.65 8.66
C GLY A 55 13.92 -13.24 7.28
N ARG A 56 12.61 -13.42 7.02
CA ARG A 56 11.90 -12.94 5.81
C ARG A 56 10.94 -11.79 6.10
N CYS A 57 10.46 -11.69 7.33
CA CYS A 57 9.67 -10.56 7.82
C CYS A 57 10.57 -9.49 8.43
N PHE A 58 10.48 -8.26 7.91
CA PHE A 58 11.33 -7.14 8.33
C PHE A 58 10.61 -6.14 9.24
N ASP A 59 9.37 -6.41 9.65
CA ASP A 59 8.55 -5.53 10.51
C ASP A 59 9.32 -5.08 11.76
N GLN A 60 10.14 -5.97 12.34
CA GLN A 60 10.90 -5.67 13.56
C GLN A 60 12.14 -4.80 13.32
N THR A 61 12.65 -4.72 12.09
CA THR A 61 13.88 -3.99 11.74
C THR A 61 13.60 -2.63 11.10
N VAL A 62 12.34 -2.31 10.78
CA VAL A 62 11.96 -1.00 10.22
C VAL A 62 12.43 0.16 11.11
N LYS A 63 12.39 -0.03 12.43
CA LYS A 63 12.86 0.96 13.42
C LYS A 63 14.36 1.28 13.32
N ASP A 64 15.15 0.38 12.74
CA ASP A 64 16.62 0.49 12.66
C ASP A 64 17.06 1.19 11.35
N VAL A 65 16.13 1.47 10.44
CA VAL A 65 16.40 2.20 9.19
C VAL A 65 16.81 3.63 9.51
N SER A 66 18.03 3.99 9.08
CA SER A 66 18.65 5.32 9.31
C SER A 66 18.89 6.13 8.04
N VAL A 67 18.56 5.56 6.88
CA VAL A 67 18.65 6.24 5.57
C VAL A 67 17.36 6.99 5.26
N SER A 68 17.43 7.96 4.35
CA SER A 68 16.26 8.69 3.86
C SER A 68 15.27 7.72 3.18
N VAL A 69 13.97 7.87 3.49
CA VAL A 69 12.89 7.03 2.96
C VAL A 69 11.83 7.89 2.28
N GLN A 70 11.43 7.48 1.07
CA GLN A 70 10.28 8.01 0.34
C GLN A 70 9.29 6.88 0.07
N MET A 71 8.05 7.06 0.54
CA MET A 71 6.99 6.06 0.49
C MET A 71 5.90 6.53 -0.48
N MET A 72 5.62 5.70 -1.46
CA MET A 72 4.58 5.91 -2.46
C MET A 72 3.48 4.89 -2.22
N ALA A 73 2.27 5.36 -1.93
CA ALA A 73 1.14 4.54 -1.52
C ALA A 73 -0.11 4.86 -2.35
N GLY A 74 -1.09 3.96 -2.34
CA GLY A 74 -2.38 4.15 -3.00
C GLY A 74 -3.55 3.87 -2.08
N TRP A 75 -4.63 4.66 -2.17
CA TRP A 75 -5.86 4.41 -1.40
C TRP A 75 -6.50 3.06 -1.69
N TYR A 76 -6.28 2.52 -2.89
CA TYR A 76 -6.81 1.23 -3.34
C TYR A 76 -5.69 0.19 -3.52
N ASP A 77 -4.53 0.42 -2.91
CA ASP A 77 -3.41 -0.51 -2.91
C ASP A 77 -3.52 -1.48 -1.72
N ILE A 78 -3.29 -2.77 -1.97
CA ILE A 78 -3.39 -3.82 -0.96
C ILE A 78 -2.35 -3.64 0.15
N PHE A 79 -1.19 -3.04 -0.11
CA PHE A 79 -0.09 -2.88 0.82
C PHE A 79 -0.23 -1.66 1.75
N LEU A 80 -1.19 -0.76 1.49
CA LEU A 80 -1.36 0.50 2.23
C LEU A 80 -1.36 0.31 3.76
N PRO A 81 -2.09 -0.66 4.35
CA PRO A 81 -2.12 -0.80 5.81
C PRO A 81 -0.74 -1.08 6.42
N TRP A 82 0.10 -1.89 5.76
CA TRP A 82 1.45 -2.21 6.22
C TRP A 82 2.41 -1.04 6.00
N GLN A 83 2.33 -0.37 4.85
CA GLN A 83 3.14 0.81 4.57
C GLN A 83 2.86 1.95 5.57
N LEU A 84 1.61 2.11 6.02
CA LEU A 84 1.27 3.07 7.07
C LEU A 84 1.76 2.65 8.46
N ARG A 85 1.90 1.36 8.74
CA ARG A 85 2.56 0.87 9.96
C ARG A 85 4.05 1.18 9.91
N ASP A 86 4.72 0.91 8.79
CA ASP A 86 6.14 1.22 8.61
C ASP A 86 6.41 2.72 8.77
N TYR A 87 5.57 3.56 8.15
CA TYR A 87 5.64 5.02 8.33
C TYR A 87 5.57 5.39 9.81
N ARG A 88 4.60 4.84 10.55
CA ARG A 88 4.46 5.09 12.00
C ARG A 88 5.70 4.65 12.76
N THR A 89 6.18 3.43 12.53
CA THR A 89 7.38 2.89 13.20
C THR A 89 8.60 3.77 12.97
N LEU A 90 8.81 4.22 11.73
CA LEU A 90 9.88 5.16 11.39
C LEU A 90 9.75 6.48 12.15
N ARG A 91 8.55 7.08 12.18
CA ARG A 91 8.28 8.35 12.88
C ARG A 91 8.52 8.22 14.39
N GLU A 92 8.07 7.13 15.00
CA GLU A 92 8.25 6.84 16.43
C GLU A 92 9.73 6.71 16.82
N HIS A 93 10.59 6.28 15.88
CA HIS A 93 12.03 6.14 16.07
C HIS A 93 12.84 7.33 15.52
N GLY A 94 12.21 8.49 15.38
CA GLY A 94 12.87 9.76 15.08
C GLY A 94 13.14 10.03 13.59
N GLN A 95 12.79 9.10 12.71
CA GLN A 95 12.93 9.29 11.26
C GLN A 95 11.85 10.24 10.71
N ARG A 96 12.12 10.81 9.53
CA ARG A 96 11.22 11.76 8.85
C ARG A 96 10.96 11.35 7.39
N PRO A 97 10.38 10.16 7.15
CA PRO A 97 10.09 9.69 5.80
C PRO A 97 9.15 10.64 5.06
N TYR A 98 9.28 10.69 3.73
CA TYR A 98 8.25 11.26 2.87
C TYR A 98 7.16 10.22 2.62
N LEU A 99 5.90 10.63 2.66
CA LEU A 99 4.74 9.80 2.35
C LEU A 99 3.86 10.51 1.32
N SER A 100 3.55 9.83 0.23
CA SER A 100 2.61 10.28 -0.80
C SER A 100 1.54 9.21 -1.02
N ILE A 101 0.26 9.55 -0.81
CA ILE A 101 -0.88 8.62 -0.99
C ILE A 101 -1.81 9.14 -2.08
N GLY A 102 -1.90 8.44 -3.21
CA GLY A 102 -2.76 8.84 -4.34
C GLY A 102 -4.00 7.96 -4.55
N PRO A 103 -4.88 8.34 -5.51
CA PRO A 103 -6.15 7.66 -5.77
C PRO A 103 -6.00 6.45 -6.70
N TRP A 104 -4.97 5.64 -6.50
CA TRP A 104 -4.62 4.51 -7.36
C TRP A 104 -4.60 3.18 -6.60
N SER A 105 -4.62 2.11 -7.38
CA SER A 105 -4.36 0.72 -6.96
C SER A 105 -2.95 0.28 -7.35
N HIS A 106 -2.59 -0.95 -6.94
CA HIS A 106 -1.24 -1.50 -7.07
C HIS A 106 -0.63 -1.47 -8.47
N THR A 107 -1.45 -1.70 -9.50
CA THR A 107 -0.98 -1.79 -10.89
C THR A 107 -1.41 -0.59 -11.74
N SER A 108 -1.84 0.50 -11.09
CA SER A 108 -2.29 1.70 -11.79
C SER A 108 -1.14 2.41 -12.51
N PRO A 109 -1.25 2.72 -13.81
CA PRO A 109 -0.25 3.50 -14.54
C PRO A 109 0.02 4.88 -13.92
N GLU A 110 -0.99 5.47 -13.27
CA GLU A 110 -0.90 6.77 -12.59
C GLU A 110 0.10 6.72 -11.42
N LEU A 111 0.11 5.61 -10.65
CA LEU A 111 1.11 5.38 -9.61
C LEU A 111 2.51 5.36 -10.21
N ALA A 112 2.69 4.63 -11.32
CA ALA A 112 3.99 4.56 -11.99
C ALA A 112 4.44 5.95 -12.46
N LEU A 113 3.59 6.69 -13.17
CA LEU A 113 3.92 8.03 -13.68
C LEU A 113 4.27 9.01 -12.55
N PHE A 114 3.43 9.04 -11.51
CA PHE A 114 3.66 9.90 -10.35
C PHE A 114 4.95 9.53 -9.61
N SER A 115 5.23 8.22 -9.43
CA SER A 115 6.46 7.75 -8.78
C SER A 115 7.72 8.18 -9.53
N HIS A 116 7.73 8.14 -10.87
CA HIS A 116 8.87 8.63 -11.65
C HIS A 116 9.09 10.13 -11.46
N GLY A 117 8.00 10.91 -11.39
CA GLY A 117 8.05 12.35 -11.12
C GLY A 117 8.58 12.70 -9.73
N GLU A 118 8.38 11.82 -8.74
CA GLU A 118 8.75 12.07 -7.34
C GLU A 118 10.13 11.49 -6.98
N VAL A 119 10.49 10.30 -7.50
CA VAL A 119 11.70 9.56 -7.11
C VAL A 119 12.97 10.21 -7.65
N ILE A 120 12.97 10.66 -8.91
CA ILE A 120 14.15 11.27 -9.53
C ILE A 120 14.59 12.54 -8.78
N PRO A 121 13.72 13.55 -8.58
CA PRO A 121 14.13 14.76 -7.86
C PRO A 121 14.46 14.49 -6.39
N TRP A 122 13.77 13.54 -5.73
CA TRP A 122 14.10 13.14 -4.37
C TRP A 122 15.49 12.50 -4.27
N LEU A 123 15.81 11.53 -5.13
CA LEU A 123 17.14 10.90 -5.18
C LEU A 123 18.24 11.92 -5.47
N GLN A 124 18.00 12.86 -6.38
CA GLN A 124 18.96 13.95 -6.66
C GLN A 124 19.19 14.84 -5.43
N ALA A 125 18.14 15.16 -4.68
CA ALA A 125 18.22 15.95 -3.47
C ALA A 125 19.00 15.21 -2.37
N VAL A 126 18.70 13.92 -2.14
CA VAL A 126 19.41 13.06 -1.18
C VAL A 126 20.89 12.92 -1.56
N ALA A 127 21.20 12.59 -2.81
CA ALA A 127 22.58 12.43 -3.28
C ALA A 127 23.43 13.69 -3.16
N ARG A 128 22.79 14.87 -3.12
CA ARG A 128 23.44 16.17 -2.96
C ARG A 128 23.47 16.67 -1.52
N GLY A 129 22.93 15.89 -0.56
CA GLY A 129 22.80 16.32 0.84
C GLY A 129 21.85 17.51 1.02
N LYS A 130 20.84 17.62 0.16
CA LYS A 130 19.88 18.73 0.08
C LYS A 130 18.44 18.23 0.10
N GLU A 131 18.18 17.17 0.87
CA GLU A 131 16.89 16.47 0.90
C GLU A 131 15.71 17.43 1.22
N GLU A 132 15.93 18.42 2.07
CA GLU A 132 14.96 19.44 2.43
C GLU A 132 14.50 20.33 1.25
N GLN A 133 15.24 20.32 0.13
CA GLN A 133 14.90 21.07 -1.09
C GLN A 133 13.97 20.28 -2.03
N TYR A 134 13.77 18.98 -1.80
CA TYR A 134 12.87 18.17 -2.62
C TYR A 134 11.40 18.57 -2.39
N ARG A 135 10.94 18.58 -1.13
CA ARG A 135 9.57 18.97 -0.77
C ARG A 135 9.50 19.43 0.68
N GLN A 136 8.79 20.53 0.95
CA GLN A 136 8.62 21.03 2.31
C GLN A 136 7.75 20.12 3.18
N ALA A 137 6.59 19.73 2.66
CA ALA A 137 5.69 18.80 3.35
C ALA A 137 6.28 17.39 3.35
N ARG A 138 6.18 16.67 4.48
CA ARG A 138 6.58 15.27 4.57
C ARG A 138 5.46 14.33 4.10
N VAL A 139 4.21 14.71 4.33
CA VAL A 139 3.04 13.93 3.94
C VAL A 139 2.25 14.68 2.87
N ARG A 140 1.87 13.99 1.80
CA ARG A 140 1.00 14.49 0.74
C ARG A 140 -0.04 13.43 0.41
N VAL A 141 -1.32 13.79 0.42
CA VAL A 141 -2.40 12.83 0.17
C VAL A 141 -3.41 13.39 -0.82
N PHE A 142 -3.97 12.54 -1.66
CA PHE A 142 -5.08 12.90 -2.53
C PHE A 142 -6.40 12.67 -1.80
N VAL A 143 -7.16 13.71 -1.50
CA VAL A 143 -8.44 13.59 -0.78
C VAL A 143 -9.54 13.26 -1.80
N THR A 144 -9.95 11.98 -1.85
CA THR A 144 -10.85 11.42 -2.88
C THR A 144 -12.26 12.01 -2.92
N GLY A 145 -12.74 12.63 -1.83
CA GLY A 145 -14.04 13.32 -1.83
C GLY A 145 -14.03 14.65 -2.58
N VAL A 146 -13.00 15.48 -2.35
CA VAL A 146 -12.84 16.79 -3.00
C VAL A 146 -11.95 16.74 -4.24
N ASN A 147 -11.31 15.60 -4.51
CA ASN A 147 -10.41 15.35 -5.63
C ASN A 147 -9.19 16.28 -5.71
N GLU A 148 -8.56 16.53 -4.56
CA GLU A 148 -7.42 17.45 -4.47
C GLU A 148 -6.25 16.85 -3.69
N TRP A 149 -5.03 17.20 -4.10
CA TRP A 149 -3.84 16.95 -3.30
C TRP A 149 -3.77 17.91 -2.12
N ARG A 150 -3.46 17.37 -0.94
CA ARG A 150 -3.27 18.11 0.30
C ARG A 150 -1.93 17.75 0.91
N ASP A 151 -1.17 18.78 1.24
CA ASP A 151 0.05 18.65 2.04
C ASP A 151 -0.31 18.67 3.53
N LEU A 152 0.26 17.72 4.28
CA LEU A 152 -0.03 17.50 5.69
C LEU A 152 1.27 17.52 6.51
N ALA A 153 1.15 17.90 7.77
CA ALA A 153 2.28 17.94 8.70
C ALA A 153 2.75 16.54 9.13
N ASP A 154 1.83 15.59 9.30
CA ASP A 154 2.13 14.20 9.65
C ASP A 154 0.97 13.27 9.24
N TRP A 155 1.17 11.96 9.42
CA TRP A 155 0.14 10.94 9.26
C TRP A 155 -0.02 10.08 10.52
N PRO A 156 -1.25 9.91 11.05
CA PRO A 156 -2.48 10.59 10.64
C PRO A 156 -2.38 12.12 10.80
N PRO A 157 -3.24 12.91 10.12
CA PRO A 157 -3.24 14.35 10.28
C PRO A 157 -3.32 14.75 11.77
N PRO A 158 -2.50 15.71 12.25
CA PRO A 158 -2.57 16.17 13.63
C PRO A 158 -4.00 16.62 14.01
N GLY A 159 -4.45 16.22 15.19
CA GLY A 159 -5.81 16.50 15.66
C GLY A 159 -6.89 15.52 15.15
N THR A 160 -6.50 14.46 14.41
CA THR A 160 -7.42 13.37 14.07
C THR A 160 -8.05 12.77 15.33
N ARG A 161 -9.39 12.66 15.36
CA ARG A 161 -10.15 12.04 16.45
C ARG A 161 -10.88 10.82 15.91
N ALA A 162 -10.72 9.68 16.58
CA ALA A 162 -11.52 8.51 16.29
C ALA A 162 -12.97 8.78 16.72
N GLN A 163 -13.90 8.68 15.78
CA GLN A 163 -15.33 8.74 16.04
C GLN A 163 -15.93 7.36 15.86
N ARG A 164 -16.56 6.84 16.91
CA ARG A 164 -17.27 5.56 16.86
C ARG A 164 -18.63 5.78 16.22
N PHE A 165 -18.95 4.96 15.22
CA PHE A 165 -20.30 4.82 14.68
C PHE A 165 -20.81 3.43 15.08
N HIS A 166 -22.04 3.39 15.58
CA HIS A 166 -22.76 2.18 15.94
C HIS A 166 -23.72 1.80 14.83
N LEU A 167 -23.85 0.49 14.59
CA LEU A 167 -24.90 -0.07 13.76
C LEU A 167 -26.25 0.25 14.40
N GLN A 168 -27.20 0.71 13.59
CA GLN A 168 -28.56 1.03 14.01
C GLN A 168 -29.55 0.06 13.38
N SER A 169 -30.75 0.01 13.95
CA SER A 169 -31.89 -0.61 13.28
C SER A 169 -32.15 0.08 11.93
N GLY A 170 -32.76 -0.66 10.99
CA GLY A 170 -33.02 -0.12 9.65
C GLY A 170 -31.77 0.11 8.80
N PHE A 171 -30.69 -0.62 9.05
CA PHE A 171 -29.43 -0.55 8.29
C PHE A 171 -28.72 0.81 8.37
N GLY A 172 -28.92 1.55 9.47
CA GLY A 172 -28.29 2.86 9.70
C GLY A 172 -26.93 2.80 10.40
N LEU A 173 -26.22 3.94 10.40
CA LEU A 173 -25.00 4.19 11.15
C LEU A 173 -25.13 5.54 11.87
N ALA A 174 -24.92 5.57 13.19
CA ALA A 174 -24.97 6.80 13.98
C ALA A 174 -23.96 6.77 15.16
N PRO A 175 -23.52 7.93 15.69
CA PRO A 175 -22.64 7.98 16.86
C PRO A 175 -23.31 7.53 18.17
N ASP A 176 -24.64 7.58 18.24
CA ASP A 176 -25.40 7.19 19.43
C ASP A 176 -25.43 5.67 19.63
N LEU A 177 -25.60 5.22 20.88
CA LEU A 177 -25.81 3.82 21.18
C LEU A 177 -27.11 3.32 20.53
N PRO A 178 -27.14 2.08 19.98
CA PRO A 178 -28.37 1.52 19.46
C PRO A 178 -29.41 1.39 20.57
N ALA A 179 -30.69 1.61 20.23
CA ALA A 179 -31.78 1.28 21.13
C ALA A 179 -31.73 -0.22 21.48
N ALA A 180 -32.00 -0.55 22.75
CA ALA A 180 -32.02 -1.93 23.26
C ALA A 180 -33.12 -2.77 22.60
#